data_AF-A0A963A8S9-F1
#
_entry.id   AF-A0A963A8S9-F1
#
_cell.length_a   1.000
_cell.length_b   1.000
_cell.length_c   1.000
_cell.angle_alpha   90.00
_cell.angle_beta   90.00
_cell.angle_gamma   90.00
#
_symmetry.space_group_name_H-M   'P 1'
#
loop_
_entity.id
_entity.type
_entity.pdbx_description
1 polymer ?
#
loop_
_entity_poly.entity_id
_entity_poly.type
_entity_poly.pdbx_seq_one_letter_code
_entity_poly.pdbx_strand_id
1 'polypeptide(L)'
;MLRTILPLVLTLLLGACAEEAEPIRDEPIKYEPIPLSILTPERVETRLGPLTFFDGYPSAETVDVVYDNLDFQRGVRAFLDGLPIASLYAMREGFREVGAVNGTVGIFEDLMDARTLFLTANTESVYAMT
;
A
#
# COMPACT_ATOMS: atom_id res chain seq x y z
N MET A 1 -54.65 -61.77 -25.54
CA MET A 1 -53.20 -61.66 -25.29
C MET A 1 -52.75 -60.30 -24.72
N LEU A 2 -53.66 -59.32 -24.53
CA LEU A 2 -53.30 -57.94 -24.16
C LEU A 2 -53.40 -57.62 -22.64
N ARG A 3 -54.00 -58.51 -21.82
CA ARG A 3 -54.23 -58.26 -20.37
C ARG A 3 -53.06 -58.66 -19.45
N THR A 4 -52.10 -59.45 -19.93
CA THR A 4 -50.92 -59.89 -19.17
C THR A 4 -49.64 -59.14 -19.51
N ILE A 5 -49.62 -58.35 -20.59
CA ILE A 5 -48.44 -57.59 -21.04
C ILE A 5 -48.34 -56.24 -20.31
N LEU A 6 -49.48 -55.63 -19.97
CA LEU A 6 -49.56 -54.33 -19.32
C LEU A 6 -48.91 -54.24 -17.91
N PRO A 7 -49.07 -55.23 -16.99
CA PRO A 7 -48.42 -55.13 -15.68
C PRO A 7 -46.90 -55.37 -15.74
N LEU A 8 -46.42 -56.10 -16.75
CA LEU A 8 -45.00 -56.44 -16.92
C LEU A 8 -44.19 -55.26 -17.48
N VAL A 9 -44.79 -54.46 -18.38
CA VAL A 9 -44.17 -53.24 -18.91
C VAL A 9 -44.16 -52.12 -17.86
N LEU A 10 -45.19 -52.04 -17.01
CA LEU A 10 -45.27 -51.03 -15.94
C LEU A 10 -44.28 -51.29 -14.79
N THR A 11 -43.94 -52.56 -14.51
CA THR A 11 -42.91 -52.89 -13.50
C THR A 11 -41.49 -52.67 -14.01
N LEU A 12 -41.26 -52.78 -15.32
CA LEU A 12 -39.96 -52.52 -15.93
C LEU A 12 -39.63 -51.01 -15.99
N LEU A 13 -40.66 -50.17 -16.16
CA LEU A 13 -40.51 -48.70 -16.23
C LEU A 13 -40.27 -48.03 -14.86
N LEU A 14 -40.72 -48.65 -13.75
CA LEU A 14 -40.46 -48.12 -12.39
C LEU A 14 -39.07 -48.48 -11.84
N GLY A 15 -38.41 -49.50 -12.39
CA GLY A 15 -37.08 -49.96 -11.95
C GLY A 15 -35.91 -49.13 -12.48
N ALA A 16 -36.13 -48.28 -13.48
CA ALA A 16 -35.07 -47.50 -14.14
C ALA A 16 -34.77 -46.13 -13.49
N CYS A 17 -35.48 -45.75 -12.43
CA CYS A 17 -35.31 -44.46 -11.74
C CYS A 17 -34.81 -44.58 -10.29
N ALA A 18 -34.24 -45.72 -9.89
CA ALA A 18 -33.51 -45.82 -8.64
C ALA A 18 -32.06 -45.33 -8.86
N GLU A 19 -31.87 -44.02 -8.80
CA GLU A 19 -30.55 -43.41 -8.63
C GLU A 19 -30.15 -43.63 -7.16
N GLU A 20 -29.39 -44.68 -6.89
CA GLU A 20 -28.75 -44.88 -5.58
C GLU A 20 -27.74 -43.74 -5.40
N ALA A 21 -28.09 -42.75 -4.56
CA ALA A 21 -27.17 -41.71 -4.14
C ALA A 21 -25.92 -42.37 -3.54
N GLU A 22 -24.74 -42.06 -4.06
CA GLU A 22 -23.49 -42.60 -3.51
C GLU A 22 -23.42 -42.28 -2.00
N PRO A 23 -23.10 -43.28 -1.16
CA PRO A 23 -23.02 -43.06 0.28
C PRO A 23 -21.98 -41.99 0.57
N ILE A 24 -22.35 -40.99 1.39
CA ILE A 24 -21.44 -39.97 1.89
C ILE A 24 -20.29 -40.71 2.59
N ARG A 25 -19.09 -40.64 2.01
CA ARG A 25 -17.89 -41.26 2.57
C ARG A 25 -17.56 -40.52 3.87
N ASP A 26 -17.78 -41.17 5.01
CA ASP A 26 -17.48 -40.66 6.37
C ASP A 26 -15.98 -40.78 6.73
N GLU A 27 -15.11 -40.89 5.72
CA GLU A 27 -13.67 -40.94 5.92
C GLU A 27 -13.14 -39.51 6.06
N PRO A 28 -12.39 -39.18 7.12
CA PRO A 28 -11.81 -37.85 7.27
C PRO A 28 -10.89 -37.56 6.09
N ILE A 29 -11.12 -36.45 5.39
CA ILE A 29 -10.27 -36.02 4.27
C ILE A 29 -8.84 -35.84 4.78
N LYS A 30 -7.92 -36.65 4.25
CA LYS A 30 -6.49 -36.60 4.60
C LYS A 30 -5.78 -35.62 3.66
N TYR A 31 -5.35 -34.48 4.20
CA TYR A 31 -4.54 -33.51 3.47
C TYR A 31 -3.05 -33.88 3.56
N GLU A 32 -2.32 -33.72 2.46
CA GLU A 32 -0.86 -33.73 2.51
C GLU A 32 -0.34 -32.48 3.25
N PRO A 33 0.80 -32.57 3.95
CA PRO A 33 1.39 -31.41 4.60
C PRO A 33 1.72 -30.34 3.56
N ILE A 34 1.35 -29.10 3.88
CA ILE A 34 1.58 -27.95 3.01
C ILE A 34 3.11 -27.74 2.85
N PRO A 35 3.63 -27.58 1.62
CA PRO A 35 5.05 -27.32 1.42
C PRO A 35 5.51 -26.05 2.15
N LEU A 36 6.63 -26.13 2.88
CA LEU A 36 7.18 -24.98 3.61
C LEU A 36 7.50 -23.77 2.71
N SER A 37 7.78 -24.00 1.42
CA SER A 37 8.09 -22.92 0.47
C SER A 37 6.93 -21.98 0.17
N ILE A 38 5.69 -22.39 0.45
CA ILE A 38 4.49 -21.56 0.26
C ILE A 38 3.90 -21.06 1.58
N LEU A 39 4.50 -21.43 2.72
CA LEU A 39 4.12 -20.92 4.03
C LEU A 39 4.95 -19.68 4.36
N THR A 40 4.32 -18.73 5.04
CA THR A 40 5.04 -17.61 5.64
C THR A 40 5.90 -18.15 6.79
N PRO A 41 7.20 -17.88 6.81
CA PRO A 41 8.04 -18.26 7.95
C PRO A 41 7.56 -17.60 9.24
N GLU A 42 7.63 -18.32 10.37
CA GLU A 42 7.28 -17.78 11.69
C GLU A 42 8.14 -16.59 12.11
N ARG A 43 9.34 -16.46 11.54
CA ARG A 43 10.29 -15.39 11.82
C ARG A 43 11.05 -14.97 10.58
N VAL A 44 11.12 -13.66 10.34
CA VAL A 44 11.86 -13.06 9.24
C VAL A 44 12.81 -11.99 9.78
N GLU A 45 14.10 -12.14 9.55
CA GLU A 45 15.11 -11.16 9.95
C GLU A 45 15.13 -9.98 8.97
N THR A 46 14.99 -8.75 9.48
CA THR A 46 14.97 -7.53 8.67
C THR A 46 15.82 -6.42 9.30
N ARG A 47 15.98 -5.30 8.58
CA ARG A 47 16.61 -4.09 9.14
C ARG A 47 15.82 -3.43 10.25
N LEU A 48 14.52 -3.72 10.37
CA LEU A 48 13.67 -3.25 11.47
C LEU A 48 13.81 -4.14 12.72
N GLY A 49 14.65 -5.18 12.63
CA GLY A 49 14.67 -6.28 13.57
C GLY A 49 13.86 -7.47 13.07
N PRO A 50 13.68 -8.48 13.93
CA PRO A 50 12.94 -9.69 13.59
C PRO A 50 11.44 -9.45 13.56
N LEU A 51 10.80 -9.86 12.47
CA LEU A 51 9.34 -9.87 12.34
C LEU A 51 8.83 -11.28 12.63
N THR A 52 7.75 -11.40 13.41
CA THR A 52 7.21 -12.69 13.86
C THR A 52 5.77 -12.88 13.40
N PHE A 53 5.45 -14.11 13.00
CA PHE A 53 4.18 -14.49 12.40
C PHE A 53 3.64 -15.78 13.00
N PHE A 54 2.32 -15.86 13.13
CA PHE A 54 1.58 -17.06 13.49
C PHE A 54 0.54 -17.34 12.40
N ASP A 55 0.65 -18.47 11.71
CA ASP A 55 -0.23 -18.83 10.58
C ASP A 55 -0.34 -17.72 9.52
N GLY A 56 0.79 -17.05 9.24
CA GLY A 56 0.86 -15.90 8.33
C GLY A 56 0.37 -14.57 8.88
N TYR A 57 -0.25 -14.54 10.05
CA TYR A 57 -0.65 -13.30 10.73
C TYR A 57 0.52 -12.72 11.51
N PRO A 58 0.79 -11.40 11.41
CA PRO A 58 1.83 -10.76 12.20
C PRO A 58 1.46 -10.72 13.69
N SER A 59 2.47 -10.83 14.56
CA SER A 59 2.30 -10.52 15.98
C SER A 59 1.99 -9.03 16.19
N ALA A 60 1.40 -8.67 17.34
CA ALA A 60 1.11 -7.27 17.67
C ALA A 60 2.38 -6.39 17.63
N GLU A 61 3.50 -6.90 18.15
CA GLU A 61 4.80 -6.21 18.08
C GLU A 61 5.27 -5.98 16.64
N THR A 62 5.10 -6.98 15.76
CA THR A 62 5.43 -6.85 14.33
C THR A 62 4.58 -5.77 13.66
N VAL A 63 3.29 -5.72 13.99
CA VAL A 63 2.36 -4.70 13.48
C VAL A 63 2.84 -3.31 13.88
N ASP A 64 3.13 -3.09 15.16
CA ASP A 64 3.58 -1.80 15.68
C ASP A 64 4.89 -1.34 15.04
N VAL A 65 5.89 -2.23 14.95
CA VAL A 65 7.19 -1.93 14.33
C VAL A 65 7.05 -1.60 12.84
N VAL A 66 6.21 -2.33 12.10
CA VAL A 66 6.01 -2.09 10.67
C VAL A 66 5.27 -0.77 10.42
N TYR A 67 4.27 -0.43 11.24
CA TYR A 67 3.56 0.84 11.12
C TYR A 67 4.42 2.04 11.52
N ASP A 68 5.23 1.93 12.57
CA ASP A 68 6.17 2.99 12.95
C ASP A 68 7.16 3.29 11.82
N ASN A 69 7.74 2.24 11.21
CA ASN A 69 8.61 2.40 10.06
C ASN A 69 7.89 2.95 8.81
N LEU A 70 6.62 2.58 8.60
CA LEU A 70 5.82 3.14 7.50
C LEU A 70 5.60 4.65 7.68
N ASP A 71 5.29 5.08 8.90
CA ASP A 71 5.10 6.49 9.21
C ASP A 71 6.41 7.28 9.14
N PHE A 72 7.52 6.68 9.58
CA PHE A 72 8.86 7.25 9.38
C PHE A 72 9.16 7.50 7.89
N GLN A 73 8.93 6.49 7.03
CA GLN A 73 9.16 6.63 5.59
C GLN A 73 8.25 7.68 4.95
N ARG A 74 6.99 7.77 5.38
CA ARG A 74 6.07 8.81 4.94
C ARG A 74 6.54 10.20 5.38
N GLY A 75 7.07 10.34 6.60
CA GLY A 75 7.69 11.57 7.09
C GLY A 75 8.89 12.01 6.25
N VAL A 76 9.79 11.07 5.92
CA VAL A 76 10.92 11.33 5.01
C VAL A 76 10.44 11.79 3.64
N ARG A 77 9.45 11.12 3.06
CA ARG A 77 8.85 11.54 1.78
C ARG A 77 8.25 12.94 1.88
N ALA A 78 7.42 13.21 2.88
CA ALA A 78 6.79 14.51 3.07
C ALA A 78 7.82 15.64 3.22
N PHE A 79 8.94 15.38 3.90
CA PHE A 79 10.06 16.33 3.99
C PHE A 79 10.66 16.61 2.62
N LEU A 80 11.04 15.57 1.86
CA LEU A 80 11.68 15.72 0.55
C LEU A 80 10.75 16.39 -0.47
N ASP A 81 9.48 15.98 -0.50
CA ASP A 81 8.46 16.56 -1.38
C ASP A 81 8.16 18.03 -0.98
N GLY A 82 8.28 18.36 0.31
CA GLY A 82 8.05 19.70 0.86
C GLY A 82 9.22 20.68 0.69
N LEU A 83 10.45 20.20 0.43
CA LEU A 83 11.65 21.05 0.34
C LEU A 83 11.51 22.23 -0.62
N PRO A 84 11.00 22.07 -1.87
CA PRO A 84 10.87 23.20 -2.79
C PRO A 84 9.87 24.24 -2.30
N ILE A 85 8.76 23.78 -1.71
CA ILE A 85 7.70 24.67 -1.18
C ILE A 85 8.22 25.42 0.05
N ALA A 86 8.96 24.75 0.94
CA ALA A 86 9.57 25.39 2.09
C ALA A 86 10.55 26.50 1.68
N SER A 87 11.35 26.28 0.63
CA SER A 87 12.25 27.30 0.07
C SER A 87 11.48 28.50 -0.47
N LEU A 88 10.44 28.27 -1.27
CA LEU A 88 9.60 29.35 -1.80
C LEU A 88 8.84 30.11 -0.71
N TYR A 89 8.37 29.40 0.33
CA TYR A 89 7.72 30.02 1.48
C TYR A 89 8.69 30.91 2.24
N ALA A 90 9.90 30.44 2.53
CA ALA A 90 10.93 31.25 3.18
C ALA A 90 11.31 32.49 2.35
N MET A 91 11.45 32.33 1.02
CA MET A 91 11.69 33.45 0.12
C MET A 91 10.54 34.47 0.16
N ARG A 92 9.29 33.99 0.13
CA ARG A 92 8.10 34.83 0.24
C ARG A 92 8.06 35.59 1.57
N GLU A 93 8.32 34.93 2.69
CA GLU A 93 8.33 35.60 4.00
C GLU A 93 9.43 36.66 4.07
N GLY A 94 10.64 36.38 3.56
CA GLY A 94 11.70 37.39 3.47
C GLY A 94 11.29 38.62 2.65
N PHE A 95 10.60 38.43 1.52
CA PHE A 95 10.06 39.55 0.74
C PHE A 95 8.96 40.33 1.47
N ARG A 96 8.11 39.64 2.24
CA ARG A 96 7.07 40.28 3.06
C ARG A 96 7.67 41.14 4.16
N GLU A 97 8.77 40.71 4.78
CA GLU A 97 9.48 41.46 5.83
C GLU A 97 10.02 42.81 5.33
N VAL A 98 10.42 42.89 4.05
CA VAL A 98 10.88 44.13 3.42
C VAL A 98 9.74 44.93 2.75
N GLY A 99 8.49 44.53 2.96
CA GLY A 99 7.31 45.28 2.51
C GLY A 99 6.80 44.93 1.10
N ALA A 100 7.36 43.91 0.44
CA ALA A 100 6.84 43.41 -0.83
C ALA A 100 5.58 42.55 -0.58
N VAL A 101 4.43 43.21 -0.51
CA VAL A 101 3.12 42.61 -0.29
C VAL A 101 2.12 43.04 -1.37
N ASN A 102 1.04 42.28 -1.54
CA ASN A 102 -0.11 42.65 -2.39
C ASN A 102 0.27 42.99 -3.86
N GLY A 103 1.20 42.23 -4.47
CA GLY A 103 1.60 42.45 -5.86
C GLY A 103 2.63 43.56 -6.06
N THR A 104 3.23 44.07 -4.98
CA THR A 104 4.40 44.96 -5.05
C THR A 104 5.59 44.20 -5.63
N VAL A 105 6.24 44.78 -6.63
CA VAL A 105 7.49 44.23 -7.19
C VAL A 105 8.66 44.69 -6.31
N GLY A 106 9.37 43.74 -5.71
CA GLY A 106 10.65 43.99 -5.05
C GLY A 106 11.79 43.96 -6.07
N ILE A 107 12.70 44.93 -5.98
CA ILE A 107 13.88 45.03 -6.83
C ILE A 107 15.12 45.04 -5.93
N PHE A 108 16.10 44.23 -6.26
CA PHE A 108 17.44 44.34 -5.67
C PHE A 108 18.18 45.46 -6.40
N GLU A 109 18.36 46.60 -5.73
CA GLU A 109 18.94 47.81 -6.35
C GLU A 109 20.40 47.60 -6.78
N ASP A 110 21.15 46.85 -5.97
CA ASP A 110 22.53 46.46 -6.25
C ASP A 110 22.62 45.01 -6.74
N LEU A 111 23.72 44.69 -7.42
CA LEU A 111 24.06 43.31 -7.77
C LEU A 111 24.27 42.47 -6.51
N MET A 112 23.78 41.23 -6.56
CA MET A 112 23.89 40.30 -5.44
C MET A 112 25.34 39.85 -5.23
N ASP A 113 25.69 39.54 -3.99
CA ASP A 113 27.00 39.05 -3.58
C ASP A 113 26.89 37.89 -2.57
N ALA A 114 28.03 37.39 -2.07
CA ALA A 114 28.07 36.28 -1.11
C ALA A 114 27.39 36.56 0.23
N ARG A 115 27.02 37.81 0.53
CA ARG A 115 26.27 38.21 1.73
C ARG A 115 24.77 38.29 1.47
N THR A 116 24.36 38.27 0.21
CA THR A 116 22.95 38.32 -0.18
C THR A 116 22.27 37.00 0.19
N LEU A 117 21.18 37.08 0.96
CA LEU A 117 20.42 35.91 1.40
C LEU A 117 19.42 35.49 0.32
N PHE A 118 19.95 34.97 -0.79
CA PHE A 118 19.16 34.48 -1.92
C PHE A 118 19.75 33.17 -2.46
N LEU A 119 18.89 32.20 -2.77
CA LEU A 119 19.35 30.86 -3.16
C LEU A 119 19.98 30.90 -4.56
N THR A 120 21.29 30.63 -4.63
CA THR A 120 22.06 30.49 -5.89
C THR A 120 21.86 31.67 -6.84
N ALA A 121 21.92 32.88 -6.32
CA ALA A 121 21.68 34.06 -7.13
C ALA A 121 22.82 34.33 -8.13
N ASN A 122 22.46 34.87 -9.30
CA ASN A 122 23.42 35.38 -10.26
C ASN A 122 23.99 36.73 -9.78
N THR A 123 25.30 36.92 -9.93
CA THR A 123 26.01 38.10 -9.44
C THR A 123 26.13 39.22 -10.48
N GLU A 124 25.69 38.98 -11.71
CA GLU A 124 25.82 39.90 -12.85
C GLU A 124 24.49 40.50 -13.31
N SER A 125 23.36 39.97 -12.83
CA SER A 125 22.01 40.33 -13.28
C SER A 125 21.19 40.94 -12.15
N VAL A 126 20.39 41.96 -12.50
CA VAL A 126 19.42 42.54 -11.58
C VAL A 126 18.19 41.63 -11.48
N TYR A 127 17.73 41.39 -10.25
CA TYR A 127 16.52 40.61 -9.97
C TYR A 127 15.34 41.52 -9.59
N ALA A 128 14.18 41.22 -10.18
CA ALA A 128 12.89 41.79 -9.80
C ALA A 128 11.88 40.65 -9.61
N MET A 129 11.17 40.64 -8.48
CA MET A 129 10.27 39.55 -8.07
C MET A 129 9.02 40.09 -7.37
N THR A 130 7.96 39.28 -7.31
CA THR A 130 6.65 39.62 -6.70
C THR A 130 6.27 38.66 -5.61
#